data_AF-A0A9E5Y0F3-F1
#
_entry.id   AF-A0A9E5Y0F3-F1
#
_cell.length_a   1.000
_cell.length_b   1.000
_cell.length_c   1.000
_cell.angle_alpha   90.00
_cell.angle_beta   90.00
_cell.angle_gamma   90.00
#
_symmetry.space_group_name_H-M   'P 1'
#
loop_
_entity.id
_entity.type
_entity.pdbx_description
1 polymer ?
#
loop_
_entity_poly.entity_id
_entity_poly.type
_entity_poly.pdbx_seq_one_letter_code
_entity_poly.pdbx_strand_id
1 'polypeptide(L)'
;MWYFIAYMLFCYGKQELTVDELWELHRKMYVRYKISFCENVEVLKNYLRKLASLGFVVLQDNKIIVHAEKLQKLIACMEEDSLLQDDQTYYLAYLWKRVQQAMRELLAKIPG
;
A
#
# COMPACT_ATOMS: atom_id res chain seq x y z
N MET A 1 -2.58 4.39 8.45
CA MET A 1 -2.11 4.70 7.08
C MET A 1 -1.13 3.65 6.52
N TRP A 2 -0.29 2.98 7.32
CA TRP A 2 0.62 1.94 6.83
C TRP A 2 -0.07 0.82 6.02
N TYR A 3 -1.35 0.55 6.26
CA TYR A 3 -2.16 -0.42 5.50
C TYR A 3 -2.36 -0.03 4.02
N PHE A 4 -2.30 1.26 3.67
CA PHE A 4 -2.28 1.69 2.26
C PHE A 4 -0.98 1.29 1.56
N ILE A 5 0.16 1.32 2.28
CA ILE A 5 1.43 0.79 1.78
C ILE A 5 1.34 -0.72 1.61
N ALA A 6 0.71 -1.42 2.56
CA ALA A 6 0.44 -2.86 2.45
C ALA A 6 -0.36 -3.19 1.18
N TYR A 7 -1.40 -2.40 0.89
CA TYR A 7 -2.21 -2.53 -0.33
C TYR A 7 -1.43 -2.21 -1.60
N MET A 8 -0.60 -1.16 -1.61
CA MET A 8 0.28 -0.87 -2.74
C MET A 8 1.21 -2.04 -3.06
N LEU A 9 1.86 -2.61 -2.04
CA LEU A 9 2.75 -3.76 -2.17
C LEU A 9 2.01 -4.98 -2.72
N PHE A 10 0.81 -5.25 -2.19
CA PHE A 10 -0.05 -6.31 -2.68
C PHE A 10 -0.39 -6.12 -4.17
N CYS A 11 -0.83 -4.93 -4.58
CA CYS A 11 -1.19 -4.66 -5.96
C CYS A 11 0.02 -4.66 -6.91
N TYR A 12 1.18 -4.19 -6.45
CA TYR A 12 2.39 -4.17 -7.28
C TYR A 12 2.84 -5.57 -7.68
N GLY A 13 2.54 -6.59 -6.85
CA GLY A 13 2.67 -8.00 -7.19
C GLY A 13 4.10 -8.53 -7.28
N LYS A 14 5.12 -7.66 -7.26
CA LYS A 14 6.53 -8.10 -7.20
C LYS A 14 6.86 -8.66 -5.82
N GLN A 15 7.55 -9.80 -5.81
CA GLN A 15 8.09 -10.40 -4.59
C GLN A 15 9.22 -9.57 -3.97
N GLU A 16 9.94 -8.80 -4.79
CA GLU A 16 11.03 -7.93 -4.38
C GLU A 16 10.94 -6.58 -5.10
N LEU A 17 11.17 -5.49 -4.36
CA LEU A 17 11.26 -4.13 -4.88
C LEU A 17 12.12 -3.28 -3.95
N THR A 18 12.56 -2.13 -4.44
CA THR A 18 13.30 -1.14 -3.62
C THR A 18 12.37 -0.13 -2.96
N VAL A 19 12.85 0.53 -1.89
CA VAL A 19 12.15 1.68 -1.27
C VAL A 19 11.92 2.79 -2.30
N ASP A 20 12.87 3.01 -3.21
CA ASP A 20 12.78 4.03 -4.25
C ASP A 20 11.71 3.71 -5.29
N GLU A 21 11.60 2.45 -5.74
CA GLU A 21 10.51 2.02 -6.62
C GLU A 21 9.14 2.24 -5.97
N LEU A 22 9.00 1.89 -4.69
CA LEU A 22 7.76 2.07 -3.94
C LEU A 22 7.43 3.56 -3.73
N TRP A 23 8.44 4.37 -3.43
CA TRP A 23 8.29 5.82 -3.28
C TRP A 23 7.86 6.48 -4.60
N GLU A 24 8.47 6.08 -5.71
CA GLU A 24 8.09 6.58 -7.03
C GLU A 24 6.66 6.17 -7.41
N LEU A 25 6.24 4.95 -7.06
CA LEU A 25 4.87 4.48 -7.23
C LEU A 25 3.87 5.35 -6.45
N HIS A 26 4.20 5.70 -5.20
CA HIS A 26 3.40 6.60 -4.37
C HIS A 26 3.36 8.03 -4.96
N ARG A 27 4.50 8.56 -5.43
CA ARG A 27 4.55 9.87 -6.08
C ARG A 27 3.67 9.94 -7.32
N LYS A 28 3.67 8.90 -8.16
CA LYS A 28 2.80 8.82 -9.34
C LYS A 28 1.32 8.85 -8.95
N MET A 29 0.95 8.17 -7.86
CA MET A 29 -0.42 8.27 -7.34
C MET A 29 -0.77 9.68 -6.87
N TYR A 30 0.13 10.35 -6.15
CA TYR A 30 -0.11 11.72 -5.71
C TYR A 30 -0.26 12.68 -6.89
N VAL A 31 0.65 12.63 -7.87
CA VAL A 31 0.61 13.51 -9.04
C VAL A 31 -0.70 13.37 -9.81
N ARG A 32 -1.13 12.11 -10.04
CA ARG A 32 -2.28 11.81 -10.91
C ARG A 32 -3.63 11.86 -10.20
N TYR A 33 -3.70 11.37 -8.96
CA TYR A 33 -4.96 11.16 -8.24
C TYR A 33 -5.11 12.04 -7.00
N LYS A 34 -4.08 12.83 -6.65
CA LYS A 34 -4.03 13.64 -5.42
C LYS A 34 -4.25 12.80 -4.16
N ILE A 35 -3.76 11.57 -4.17
CA ILE A 35 -3.82 10.65 -3.02
C ILE A 35 -2.41 10.56 -2.43
N SER A 36 -2.28 10.95 -1.16
CA SER A 36 -1.05 10.73 -0.40
C SER A 36 -1.39 10.14 0.97
N PHE A 37 -0.63 9.13 1.38
CA PHE A 37 -0.69 8.53 2.71
C PHE A 37 0.68 8.53 3.41
N CYS A 38 1.72 9.07 2.79
CA CYS A 38 3.00 9.35 3.42
C CYS A 38 3.61 10.65 2.88
N GLU A 39 4.12 11.50 3.77
CA GLU A 39 4.56 12.86 3.42
C GLU A 39 5.96 12.89 2.81
N ASN A 40 6.81 11.95 3.22
CA ASN A 40 8.19 11.83 2.78
C ASN A 40 8.66 10.37 2.88
N VAL A 41 9.85 10.11 2.35
CA VAL A 41 10.45 8.77 2.32
C VAL A 41 10.73 8.21 3.72
N GLU A 42 10.97 9.05 4.73
CA GLU A 42 11.21 8.58 6.11
C GLU A 42 9.91 8.08 6.76
N VAL A 43 8.77 8.71 6.49
CA VAL A 43 7.45 8.20 6.88
C VAL A 43 7.16 6.88 6.18
N LEU A 44 7.48 6.74 4.89
CA LEU A 44 7.37 5.46 4.17
C LEU A 44 8.22 4.38 4.83
N LYS A 45 9.49 4.66 5.14
CA LYS A 45 10.38 3.73 5.86
C LYS A 45 9.82 3.32 7.22
N ASN A 46 9.20 4.24 7.97
CA ASN A 46 8.55 3.91 9.23
C ASN A 46 7.37 2.94 9.05
N TYR A 47 6.56 3.12 8.01
CA TYR A 47 5.48 2.18 7.69
C TYR A 47 6.01 0.83 7.23
N LEU A 48 7.10 0.80 6.46
CA LEU A 48 7.78 -0.43 6.08
C LEU A 48 8.34 -1.17 7.30
N ARG A 49 8.96 -0.47 8.26
CA ARG A 49 9.40 -1.05 9.53
C ARG A 49 8.22 -1.64 10.31
N LYS A 50 7.07 -0.95 10.32
CA LYS A 50 5.85 -1.49 10.94
C LYS A 50 5.40 -2.77 10.26
N LEU A 51 5.32 -2.79 8.93
CA LEU A 51 5.00 -3.99 8.15
C LEU A 51 5.99 -5.13 8.38
N ALA A 52 7.28 -4.81 8.54
CA ALA A 52 8.33 -5.77 8.86
C ALA A 52 8.15 -6.37 10.26
N SER A 53 7.84 -5.54 11.26
CA SER A 53 7.56 -6.01 12.63
C SER A 53 6.35 -6.93 12.73
N LEU A 54 5.41 -6.81 11.78
CA LEU A 54 4.22 -7.66 11.68
C LEU A 54 4.46 -8.88 10.77
N GLY A 55 5.64 -8.99 10.17
CA GLY A 55 6.04 -10.12 9.33
C GLY A 55 5.43 -10.14 7.94
N PHE A 56 4.93 -9.00 7.44
CA PHE A 56 4.40 -8.85 6.07
C PHE A 56 5.49 -8.60 5.02
N VAL A 57 6.62 -8.04 5.45
CA VAL A 57 7.80 -7.80 4.61
C VAL A 57 9.07 -8.10 5.38
N VAL A 58 10.16 -8.30 4.67
CA VAL A 58 11.52 -8.26 5.21
C VAL A 58 12.25 -7.09 4.57
N LEU A 59 12.93 -6.29 5.38
CA LEU A 59 13.76 -5.17 4.91
C LEU A 59 15.23 -5.60 4.93
N GLN A 60 15.90 -5.51 3.79
CA GLN A 60 17.33 -5.78 3.65
C GLN A 60 17.96 -4.66 2.85
N ASP A 61 18.80 -3.85 3.49
CA ASP A 61 19.35 -2.62 2.92
C ASP A 61 18.24 -1.71 2.33
N ASN A 62 18.24 -1.48 1.01
CA ASN A 62 17.23 -0.71 0.30
C ASN A 62 16.12 -1.59 -0.33
N LYS A 63 16.13 -2.90 -0.08
CA LYS A 63 15.20 -3.88 -0.63
C LYS A 63 14.07 -4.19 0.35
N ILE A 64 12.90 -4.43 -0.24
CA ILE A 64 11.68 -4.85 0.40
C ILE A 64 11.33 -6.21 -0.19
N ILE A 65 11.38 -7.25 0.63
CA ILE A 65 10.94 -8.61 0.25
C ILE A 65 9.53 -8.80 0.78
N VAL A 66 8.59 -9.09 -0.10
CA VAL A 66 7.16 -9.11 0.19
C VAL A 66 6.67 -10.53 0.45
N HIS A 67 6.03 -10.75 1.61
CA HIS A 67 5.31 -12.00 1.88
C HIS A 67 3.89 -11.92 1.32
N ALA A 68 3.75 -12.19 0.01
CA ALA A 68 2.51 -12.02 -0.75
C ALA A 68 1.29 -12.70 -0.11
N GLU A 69 1.41 -13.95 0.35
CA GLU A 69 0.31 -14.69 0.98
C GLU A 69 -0.20 -14.02 2.28
N LYS A 70 0.72 -13.48 3.09
CA LYS A 70 0.35 -12.80 4.32
C LYS A 70 -0.32 -11.46 4.04
N LEU A 71 0.18 -10.71 3.05
CA LEU A 71 -0.46 -9.50 2.59
C LEU A 71 -1.86 -9.78 2.02
N GLN A 72 -2.02 -10.83 1.21
CA GLN A 72 -3.33 -11.21 0.66
C GLN A 72 -4.36 -11.46 1.77
N LYS A 73 -3.97 -12.20 2.83
CA LYS A 73 -4.85 -12.43 4.00
C LYS A 73 -5.19 -11.13 4.72
N LEU A 74 -4.23 -10.22 4.90
CA LEU A 74 -4.47 -8.91 5.48
C LEU A 74 -5.48 -8.11 4.65
N ILE A 75 -5.29 -8.05 3.33
CA ILE A 75 -6.18 -7.30 2.45
C ILE A 75 -7.60 -7.88 2.45
N ALA A 76 -7.74 -9.21 2.41
CA ALA A 76 -9.04 -9.86 2.49
C ALA A 76 -9.78 -9.50 3.79
N CYS A 77 -9.08 -9.55 4.94
CA CYS A 77 -9.64 -9.14 6.23
C CYS A 77 -10.10 -7.67 6.23
N MET A 78 -9.31 -6.77 5.63
CA MET A 78 -9.67 -5.36 5.53
C MET A 78 -10.89 -5.12 4.62
N GLU A 79 -11.04 -5.91 3.56
CA GLU A 79 -12.17 -5.82 2.65
C GLU A 79 -13.47 -6.32 3.31
N GLU A 80 -13.39 -7.38 4.12
CA GLU A 80 -14.51 -7.89 4.92
C GLU A 80 -14.95 -6.89 6.01
N ASP A 81 -14.00 -6.28 6.74
CA ASP A 81 -14.29 -5.31 7.81
C ASP A 81 -14.85 -3.98 7.27
N SER A 82 -14.55 -3.61 6.02
CA SER A 82 -15.02 -2.37 5.40
C SER A 82 -16.54 -2.27 5.21
N LEU A 83 -17.27 -3.35 5.52
CA LEU A 83 -18.73 -3.45 5.54
C LEU A 83 -19.36 -2.97 6.86
N LEU A 84 -18.58 -2.74 7.92
CA LEU A 84 -19.06 -2.28 9.23
C LEU A 84 -18.90 -0.75 9.34
N GLN A 85 -19.96 -0.02 8.99
CA GLN A 85 -19.96 1.45 8.89
C GLN A 85 -20.37 2.12 10.20
N ASP A 86 -19.52 3.02 10.68
CA ASP A 86 -19.83 4.07 11.65
C ASP A 86 -19.22 5.39 11.13
N ASP A 87 -19.71 6.55 11.55
CA ASP A 87 -19.43 7.84 10.86
C ASP A 87 -17.94 8.26 10.79
N GLN A 88 -17.10 7.81 11.73
CA GLN A 88 -15.64 8.03 11.66
C GLN A 88 -14.94 7.12 10.63
N THR A 89 -15.56 6.00 10.28
CA THR A 89 -15.08 5.03 9.29
C THR A 89 -15.35 5.50 7.86
N TYR A 90 -16.24 6.48 7.66
CA TYR A 90 -16.65 6.95 6.33
C TYR A 90 -15.49 7.54 5.51
N TYR A 91 -14.70 8.44 6.09
CA TYR A 91 -13.56 9.05 5.39
C TYR A 91 -12.50 8.01 5.02
N LEU A 92 -12.22 7.06 5.93
CA LEU A 92 -11.26 5.99 5.69
C LEU A 92 -11.75 5.01 4.62
N ALA A 93 -13.04 4.65 4.64
CA ALA A 93 -13.65 3.80 3.62
C ALA A 93 -13.68 4.50 2.24
N TYR A 94 -13.96 5.81 2.20
CA TYR A 94 -13.88 6.61 0.99
C TYR A 94 -12.45 6.65 0.42
N LEU A 95 -11.47 6.95 1.27
CA LEU A 95 -10.06 6.99 0.87
C LEU A 95 -9.56 5.61 0.42
N TRP A 96 -10.00 4.54 1.09
CA TRP A 96 -9.75 3.15 0.70
C TRP A 96 -10.24 2.84 -0.71
N LYS A 97 -11.52 3.10 -1.01
CA LYS A 97 -12.07 2.91 -2.36
C LYS A 97 -11.29 3.68 -3.42
N ARG A 98 -10.91 4.93 -3.13
CA ARG A 98 -10.11 5.74 -4.05
C ARG A 98 -8.71 5.18 -4.29
N VAL A 99 -8.05 4.66 -3.25
CA VAL A 99 -6.74 4.00 -3.40
C VAL A 99 -6.86 2.73 -4.24
N GLN A 100 -7.87 1.89 -3.97
CA GLN A 100 -8.13 0.68 -4.74
C GLN A 100 -8.30 1.00 -6.24
N GLN A 101 -9.12 1.99 -6.56
CA GLN A 101 -9.33 2.44 -7.94
C GLN A 101 -8.05 2.98 -8.58
N ALA A 102 -7.36 3.89 -7.90
CA ALA A 102 -6.13 4.51 -8.41
C ALA A 102 -5.04 3.46 -8.72
N MET A 103 -4.86 2.48 -7.83
CA MET A 103 -3.89 1.40 -8.04
C MET A 103 -4.23 0.54 -9.24
N ARG A 104 -5.51 0.15 -9.43
CA ARG A 104 -5.95 -0.63 -10.60
C ARG A 104 -5.67 0.12 -11.91
N GLU A 105 -6.00 1.40 -11.97
CA GLU A 105 -5.77 2.23 -13.16
C GLU A 105 -4.29 2.49 -13.44
N LEU A 106 -3.48 2.64 -12.39
CA LEU A 106 -2.06 2.91 -12.51
C LEU A 106 -1.30 1.68 -13.01
N LEU A 107 -1.62 0.50 -12.48
CA LEU A 107 -0.97 -0.76 -12.84
C LEU A 107 -1.41 -1.28 -14.22
N ALA A 108 -2.66 -1.05 -14.62
CA ALA A 108 -3.14 -1.40 -15.96
C ALA A 108 -2.37 -0.71 -17.12
N LYS A 109 -1.54 0.29 -16.81
CA LYS A 109 -0.76 1.07 -17.77
C LYS A 109 0.74 0.76 -17.75
N ILE A 110 1.19 -0.15 -16.88
CA ILE A 110 2.57 -0.63 -16.87
C ILE A 110 2.60 -1.90 -17.75
N PRO A 111 3.27 -1.91 -18.92
CA PRO A 111 3.44 -3.14 -19.68
C PRO A 111 4.21 -4.16 -18.84
N GLY A 112 3.69 -5.38 -18.76
CA GLY A 112 4.28 -6.51 -18.04
C GLY A 112 5.58 -7.00 -18.67
#